data_AF-A0A9N8EQ58-F1
#
_entry.id   AF-A0A9N8EQ58-F1
#
_cell.length_a   1.000
_cell.length_b   1.000
_cell.length_c   1.000
_cell.angle_alpha   90.00
_cell.angle_beta   90.00
_cell.angle_gamma   90.00
#
_symmetry.space_group_name_H-M   'P 1'
#
loop_
_entity.id
_entity.type
_entity.pdbx_description
1 polymer ?
#
loop_
_entity_poly.entity_id
_entity_poly.type
_entity_poly.pdbx_seq_one_letter_code
_entity_poly.pdbx_strand_id
1 'polypeptide(L)'
;MAAVAKGKFEKEKETILKSLPEEVTSMFGIMGFCKAEEDDDEDEENAGKATDPDYVPCLVLSPYSVPPRPVRDVYWWDFYSTRKRKKQLKKLEYLVYHYGIDDPLDCYSFVTQEDFVTYDDGLKAGYDKLPSAIQAKVDAGEELTEEEERRVRGLKEMNEDAEKPAEDRRRGNWEFKERHEQMEEKKGGPPRKRQKK
;
A
#
# COMPACT_ATOMS: atom_id res chain seq x y z
N MET A 1 -31.54 -9.40 -0.88
CA MET A 1 -30.80 -8.53 0.08
C MET A 1 -29.34 -8.39 -0.33
N ALA A 2 -28.59 -9.49 -0.52
CA ALA A 2 -27.17 -9.41 -0.87
C ALA A 2 -26.89 -8.79 -2.25
N ALA A 3 -27.63 -9.17 -3.30
CA ALA A 3 -27.53 -8.53 -4.62
C ALA A 3 -27.81 -7.01 -4.57
N VAL A 4 -28.69 -6.57 -3.66
CA VAL A 4 -28.97 -5.14 -3.43
C VAL A 4 -27.81 -4.46 -2.71
N ALA A 5 -27.20 -5.12 -1.73
CA ALA A 5 -26.03 -4.60 -1.00
C ALA A 5 -24.80 -4.49 -1.92
N LYS A 6 -24.52 -5.51 -2.73
CA LYS A 6 -23.48 -5.48 -3.77
C LYS A 6 -23.73 -4.37 -4.79
N GLY A 7 -24.96 -4.26 -5.31
CA GLY A 7 -25.31 -3.20 -6.24
C GLY A 7 -25.19 -1.78 -5.66
N LYS A 8 -25.43 -1.60 -4.36
CA LYS A 8 -25.17 -0.32 -3.67
C LYS A 8 -23.67 -0.02 -3.56
N PHE A 9 -22.87 -1.03 -3.21
CA PHE A 9 -21.42 -0.91 -3.11
C PHE A 9 -20.77 -0.53 -4.45
N GLU A 10 -21.12 -1.20 -5.54
CA GLU A 10 -20.55 -0.90 -6.87
C GLU A 10 -20.90 0.54 -7.31
N LYS A 11 -22.13 0.99 -7.06
CA LYS A 11 -22.54 2.37 -7.34
C LYS A 11 -21.79 3.40 -6.51
N GLU A 12 -21.57 3.11 -5.22
CA GLU A 12 -20.79 3.95 -4.32
C GLU A 12 -19.35 4.07 -4.82
N LYS A 13 -18.71 2.93 -5.11
CA LYS A 13 -17.36 2.83 -5.69
C LYS A 13 -17.25 3.65 -6.97
N GLU A 14 -18.14 3.42 -7.93
CA GLU A 14 -18.15 4.14 -9.20
C GLU A 14 -18.31 5.65 -9.01
N THR A 15 -19.21 6.07 -8.11
CA THR A 15 -19.45 7.49 -7.81
C THR A 15 -18.22 8.16 -7.21
N ILE A 16 -17.55 7.49 -6.27
CA ILE A 16 -16.35 8.03 -5.62
C ILE A 16 -15.19 8.09 -6.61
N LEU A 17 -14.93 7.02 -7.37
CA LEU A 17 -13.87 7.00 -8.36
C LEU A 17 -14.08 8.06 -9.46
N LYS A 18 -15.31 8.24 -9.95
CA LYS A 18 -15.65 9.32 -10.90
C LYS A 18 -15.50 10.73 -10.34
N SER A 19 -15.52 10.89 -9.01
CA SER A 19 -15.36 12.20 -8.36
C SER A 19 -13.91 12.60 -8.16
N LEU A 20 -12.96 11.66 -8.32
CA LEU A 20 -11.54 11.93 -8.21
C LEU A 20 -11.03 12.62 -9.50
N PRO A 21 -10.07 13.54 -9.39
CA PRO A 21 -9.38 14.10 -10.54
C PRO A 21 -8.66 13.01 -11.33
N GLU A 22 -8.56 13.19 -12.66
CA GLU A 22 -7.88 12.26 -13.55
C GLU A 22 -6.42 12.05 -13.12
N GLU A 23 -5.77 13.13 -12.66
CA GLU A 23 -4.37 13.13 -12.20
C GLU A 23 -4.15 12.23 -10.98
N VAL A 24 -5.18 11.97 -10.18
CA VAL A 24 -5.11 11.04 -9.05
C VAL A 24 -5.38 9.61 -9.54
N THR A 25 -6.40 9.43 -10.38
CA THR A 25 -6.78 8.10 -10.86
C THR A 25 -5.75 7.49 -11.81
N SER A 26 -5.04 8.30 -12.58
CA SER A 26 -3.98 7.86 -13.48
C SER A 26 -2.76 7.29 -12.74
N MET A 27 -2.65 7.58 -11.44
CA MET A 27 -1.56 7.07 -10.60
C MET A 27 -1.85 5.67 -10.05
N PHE A 28 -3.09 5.16 -10.12
CA PHE A 28 -3.39 3.83 -9.61
C PHE A 28 -2.64 2.75 -10.39
N GLY A 29 -1.93 1.87 -9.68
CA GLY A 29 -1.07 0.84 -10.26
C GLY A 29 0.30 1.34 -10.73
N ILE A 30 0.61 2.62 -10.50
CA ILE A 30 1.94 3.17 -10.82
C ILE A 30 2.89 2.84 -9.67
N MET A 31 4.03 2.25 -10.04
CA MET A 31 5.13 1.99 -9.12
C MET A 31 6.02 3.22 -8.99
N GLY A 32 6.70 3.34 -7.88
CA GLY A 32 7.68 4.38 -7.64
C GLY A 32 8.44 4.11 -6.36
N PHE A 33 8.97 5.20 -5.81
CA PHE A 33 9.70 5.19 -4.56
C PHE A 33 9.20 6.33 -3.69
N CYS A 34 9.18 6.13 -2.38
CA CYS A 34 8.91 7.18 -1.40
C CYS A 34 9.94 7.09 -0.28
N LYS A 35 10.15 8.17 0.47
CA LYS A 35 11.00 8.12 1.66
C LYS A 35 10.42 7.11 2.65
N ALA A 36 11.28 6.33 3.29
CA ALA A 36 10.93 5.64 4.52
C ALA A 36 10.46 6.67 5.55
N GLU A 37 9.43 6.35 6.33
CA GLU A 37 9.15 7.13 7.53
C GLU A 37 10.32 6.86 8.49
N GLU A 38 11.03 7.92 8.88
CA GLU A 38 12.11 7.82 9.87
C GLU A 38 11.43 7.54 11.22
N ASP A 39 11.77 6.41 11.85
CA ASP A 39 11.38 6.16 13.23
C ASP A 39 12.12 7.19 14.10
N ASP A 40 11.40 8.20 14.60
CA ASP A 40 11.89 9.27 15.50
C ASP A 40 12.50 8.74 16.83
N ASP A 41 12.55 7.42 17.03
CA ASP A 41 12.96 6.73 18.25
C ASP A 41 14.41 6.16 18.20
N GLU A 42 15.17 6.35 17.11
CA GLU A 42 16.58 5.92 17.09
C GLU A 42 17.50 6.90 17.85
N ASP A 43 18.04 6.41 18.96
CA ASP A 43 19.06 7.05 19.79
C ASP A 43 20.15 7.77 18.97
N GLU A 44 20.39 9.04 19.28
CA GLU A 44 21.39 9.97 18.68
C GLU A 44 22.85 9.47 18.59
N GLU A 45 23.17 8.25 19.02
CA GLU A 45 24.55 7.73 19.09
C GLU A 45 25.13 7.25 17.75
N ASN A 46 24.36 7.20 16.66
CA ASN A 46 24.85 6.83 15.32
C ASN A 46 24.65 7.91 14.23
N ALA A 47 24.60 9.20 14.60
CA ALA A 47 24.51 10.35 13.70
C ALA A 47 25.78 10.62 12.84
N GLY A 48 26.47 9.58 12.37
CA GLY A 48 27.81 9.64 11.78
C GLY A 48 27.99 9.02 10.39
N LYS A 49 26.94 8.54 9.72
CA LYS A 49 26.99 8.16 8.31
C LYS A 49 25.77 8.70 7.58
N ALA A 50 26.00 9.70 6.73
CA ALA A 50 25.05 10.07 5.69
C ALA A 50 24.86 8.86 4.76
N THR A 51 23.89 8.01 5.08
CA THR A 51 23.28 7.11 4.11
C THR A 51 22.31 7.96 3.31
N ASP A 52 22.37 7.83 1.99
CA ASP A 52 21.43 8.50 1.08
C ASP A 52 19.99 8.32 1.58
N PRO A 53 19.08 9.30 1.38
CA PRO A 53 17.69 9.18 1.83
C PRO A 53 17.13 7.83 1.43
N ASP A 54 16.64 7.07 2.42
CA ASP A 54 16.19 5.70 2.21
C ASP A 54 14.84 5.68 1.51
N TYR A 55 14.90 5.83 0.19
CA TYR A 55 13.76 5.63 -0.68
C TYR A 55 13.44 4.13 -0.74
N VAL A 56 12.20 3.80 -0.39
CA VAL A 56 11.67 2.45 -0.43
C VAL A 56 10.74 2.27 -1.63
N PRO A 57 10.79 1.11 -2.30
CA PRO A 57 9.90 0.82 -3.42
C PRO A 57 8.45 0.76 -2.95
N CYS A 58 7.55 1.42 -3.70
CA CYS A 58 6.13 1.44 -3.38
C CYS A 58 5.23 1.36 -4.62
N LEU A 59 3.97 0.97 -4.39
CA LEU A 59 2.91 0.86 -5.40
C LEU A 59 1.73 1.74 -5.02
N VAL A 60 1.33 2.68 -5.88
CA VAL A 60 0.13 3.49 -5.64
C VAL A 60 -1.12 2.65 -5.87
N LEU A 61 -2.00 2.60 -4.88
CA LEU A 61 -3.20 1.77 -4.89
C LEU A 61 -4.48 2.61 -5.01
N SER A 62 -5.48 2.00 -5.66
CA SER A 62 -6.86 2.48 -5.53
C SER A 62 -7.37 2.22 -4.12
N PRO A 63 -8.17 3.13 -3.54
CA PRO A 63 -8.80 2.89 -2.23
C PRO A 63 -9.66 1.63 -2.19
N TYR A 64 -10.12 1.11 -3.34
CA TYR A 64 -10.91 -0.12 -3.42
C TYR A 64 -10.08 -1.37 -3.70
N SER A 65 -8.76 -1.24 -3.78
CA SER A 65 -7.82 -2.36 -3.88
C SER A 65 -7.20 -2.73 -2.53
N VAL A 66 -7.62 -2.07 -1.45
CA VAL A 66 -7.14 -2.30 -0.07
C VAL A 66 -8.27 -2.73 0.85
N PRO A 67 -7.96 -3.36 2.01
CA PRO A 67 -8.96 -3.75 2.99
C PRO A 67 -9.87 -2.59 3.43
N PRO A 68 -11.18 -2.85 3.66
CA PRO A 68 -12.14 -1.82 4.02
C PRO A 68 -11.76 -1.07 5.29
N ARG A 69 -11.33 -1.76 6.35
CA ARG A 69 -10.95 -1.14 7.62
C ARG A 69 -9.57 -1.63 8.07
N PRO A 70 -8.75 -0.75 8.67
CA PRO A 70 -8.98 0.69 8.85
C PRO A 70 -8.63 1.55 7.61
N VAL A 71 -7.83 1.02 6.69
CA VAL A 71 -7.18 1.79 5.59
C VAL A 71 -8.16 2.62 4.76
N ARG A 72 -9.16 1.99 4.13
CA ARG A 72 -10.10 2.69 3.24
C ARG A 72 -11.13 3.53 3.99
N ASP A 73 -11.89 2.87 4.86
CA ASP A 73 -13.12 3.41 5.46
C ASP A 73 -12.83 4.42 6.59
N VAL A 74 -11.60 4.44 7.13
CA VAL A 74 -11.19 5.37 8.19
C VAL A 74 -10.17 6.35 7.63
N TYR A 75 -8.96 5.90 7.31
CA TYR A 75 -7.85 6.80 7.00
C TYR A 75 -8.03 7.49 5.64
N TRP A 76 -8.17 6.72 4.56
CA TRP A 76 -8.34 7.30 3.23
C TRP A 76 -9.60 8.16 3.13
N TRP A 77 -10.70 7.71 3.74
CA TRP A 77 -11.95 8.47 3.75
C TRP A 77 -11.83 9.82 4.46
N ASP A 78 -11.06 9.90 5.55
CA ASP A 78 -10.84 11.17 6.26
C ASP A 78 -10.10 12.17 5.35
N PHE A 79 -9.00 11.75 4.72
CA PHE A 79 -8.27 12.56 3.73
C PHE A 79 -9.16 12.98 2.57
N TYR A 80 -9.86 12.04 1.93
CA TYR A 80 -10.77 12.31 0.81
C TYR A 80 -11.86 13.31 1.20
N SER A 81 -12.56 13.08 2.32
CA SER A 81 -13.68 13.94 2.75
C SER A 81 -13.20 15.35 3.13
N THR A 82 -12.03 15.47 3.74
CA THR A 82 -11.41 16.75 4.10
C THR A 82 -10.95 17.52 2.87
N ARG A 83 -10.23 16.87 1.94
CA ARG A 83 -9.80 17.49 0.68
C ARG A 83 -10.98 17.86 -0.21
N LYS A 84 -12.03 17.04 -0.25
CA LYS A 84 -13.28 17.32 -0.98
C LYS A 84 -13.98 18.58 -0.44
N ARG A 85 -14.16 18.68 0.87
CA ARG A 85 -14.76 19.88 1.51
C ARG A 85 -13.96 21.15 1.22
N LYS A 86 -12.63 21.03 1.17
CA LYS A 86 -11.71 22.13 0.83
C LYS A 86 -11.55 22.38 -0.67
N LYS A 87 -12.21 21.61 -1.55
CA LYS A 87 -12.02 21.65 -3.02
C LYS A 87 -10.56 21.47 -3.46
N GLN A 88 -9.81 20.65 -2.73
CA GLN A 88 -8.38 20.37 -2.93
C GLN A 88 -8.13 18.90 -3.30
N LEU A 89 -9.04 18.26 -4.03
CA LEU A 89 -8.91 16.85 -4.43
C LEU A 89 -7.64 16.59 -5.27
N LYS A 90 -7.13 17.59 -5.98
CA LYS A 90 -5.85 17.50 -6.71
C LYS A 90 -4.64 17.34 -5.80
N LYS A 91 -4.77 17.65 -4.50
CA LYS A 91 -3.74 17.51 -3.46
C LYS A 91 -4.03 16.33 -2.53
N LEU A 92 -4.82 15.36 -2.98
CA LEU A 92 -5.03 14.14 -2.22
C LEU A 92 -3.70 13.37 -2.19
N GLU A 93 -3.30 12.89 -1.02
CA GLU A 93 -2.14 12.01 -0.89
C GLU A 93 -2.39 10.69 -1.63
N TYR A 94 -1.31 10.07 -2.08
CA TYR A 94 -1.34 8.74 -2.68
C TYR A 94 -1.40 7.70 -1.56
N LEU A 95 -2.40 6.83 -1.61
CA LEU A 95 -2.40 5.60 -0.82
C LEU A 95 -1.41 4.65 -1.48
N VAL A 96 -0.33 4.31 -0.80
CA VAL A 96 0.71 3.43 -1.32
C VAL A 96 0.78 2.13 -0.54
N TYR A 97 1.27 1.09 -1.20
CA TYR A 97 1.73 -0.14 -0.58
C TYR A 97 3.27 -0.17 -0.63
N HIS A 98 3.90 -0.45 0.50
CA HIS A 98 5.35 -0.63 0.60
C HIS A 98 5.72 -2.06 0.24
N TYR A 99 6.51 -2.22 -0.82
CA TYR A 99 7.00 -3.53 -1.21
C TYR A 99 7.92 -4.10 -0.14
N GLY A 100 7.82 -5.41 0.09
CA GLY A 100 8.64 -6.11 1.06
C GLY A 100 8.21 -5.91 2.52
N ILE A 101 7.07 -5.28 2.79
CA ILE A 101 6.43 -5.28 4.12
C ILE A 101 5.26 -6.26 4.11
N ASP A 102 5.30 -7.24 5.02
CA ASP A 102 4.26 -8.27 5.15
C ASP A 102 3.16 -7.86 6.14
N ASP A 103 3.47 -7.02 7.13
CA ASP A 103 2.49 -6.63 8.14
C ASP A 103 1.36 -5.84 7.47
N PRO A 104 0.11 -6.35 7.50
CA PRO A 104 -1.04 -5.64 6.93
C PRO A 104 -1.30 -4.26 7.54
N LEU A 105 -0.76 -3.97 8.73
CA LEU A 105 -0.88 -2.67 9.40
C LEU A 105 0.16 -1.66 8.89
N ASP A 106 1.37 -2.11 8.60
CA ASP A 106 2.51 -1.23 8.27
C ASP A 106 2.80 -1.17 6.75
N CYS A 107 2.22 -2.07 5.96
CA CYS A 107 2.45 -2.10 4.52
C CYS A 107 1.72 -0.99 3.75
N TYR A 108 0.89 -0.15 4.39
CA TYR A 108 0.19 0.95 3.74
C TYR A 108 0.51 2.30 4.38
N SER A 109 0.75 3.31 3.55
CA SER A 109 0.92 4.69 4.01
C SER A 109 0.27 5.69 3.04
N PHE A 110 0.28 6.97 3.43
CA PHE A 110 -0.26 8.08 2.63
C PHE A 110 0.88 9.04 2.30
N VAL A 111 1.31 9.01 1.04
CA VAL A 111 2.47 9.77 0.58
C VAL A 111 2.02 11.03 -0.15
N THR A 112 2.66 12.17 0.15
CA THR A 112 2.41 13.40 -0.59
C THR A 112 2.92 13.28 -2.02
N GLN A 113 2.35 14.04 -2.94
CA GLN A 113 2.80 14.00 -4.35
C GLN A 113 4.25 14.48 -4.53
N GLU A 114 4.77 15.25 -3.58
CA GLU A 114 6.14 15.79 -3.59
C GLU A 114 7.16 14.77 -3.09
N ASP A 115 6.74 13.84 -2.21
CA ASP A 115 7.60 12.78 -1.67
C ASP A 115 7.56 11.49 -2.51
N PHE A 116 6.72 11.44 -3.54
CA PHE A 116 6.66 10.33 -4.48
C PHE A 116 7.59 10.55 -5.68
N VAL A 117 8.51 9.61 -5.88
CA VAL A 117 9.43 9.56 -7.02
C VAL A 117 8.92 8.51 -8.00
N THR A 118 8.79 8.87 -9.27
CA THR A 118 8.36 7.93 -10.31
C THR A 118 9.36 6.80 -10.48
N TYR A 119 8.90 5.65 -10.98
CA TYR A 119 9.80 4.51 -11.24
C TYR A 119 11.02 4.90 -12.09
N ASP A 120 10.80 5.55 -13.24
CA ASP A 120 11.88 5.93 -14.16
C ASP A 120 12.89 6.90 -13.54
N ASP A 121 12.42 7.85 -12.71
CA ASP A 121 13.31 8.79 -12.03
C ASP A 121 14.05 8.11 -10.87
N GLY A 122 13.42 7.18 -10.17
CA GLY A 122 14.06 6.35 -9.16
C GLY A 122 15.14 5.44 -9.74
N LEU A 123 14.93 4.86 -10.93
CA LEU A 123 15.96 4.10 -11.66
C LEU A 123 17.17 4.97 -11.99
N LYS A 124 16.94 6.22 -12.43
CA LYS A 124 18.04 7.16 -12.73
C LYS A 124 18.80 7.57 -11.47
N ALA A 125 18.09 7.71 -10.36
CA ALA A 125 18.67 8.01 -9.06
C ALA A 125 19.38 6.81 -8.42
N GLY A 126 19.11 5.58 -8.90
CA GLY A 126 19.69 4.35 -8.41
C GLY A 126 18.97 3.75 -7.20
N TYR A 127 17.71 4.12 -6.95
CA TYR A 127 16.91 3.59 -5.85
C TYR A 127 16.49 2.12 -6.05
N ASP A 128 16.64 1.59 -7.26
CA ASP A 128 16.45 0.18 -7.61
C ASP A 128 17.61 -0.73 -7.19
N LYS A 129 18.72 -0.15 -6.73
CA LYS A 129 19.94 -0.89 -6.40
C LYS A 129 20.05 -1.06 -4.91
N LEU A 130 20.49 -2.24 -4.51
CA LEU A 130 20.88 -2.49 -3.13
C LEU A 130 22.18 -1.73 -2.83
N PRO A 131 22.29 -1.13 -1.63
CA PRO A 131 23.57 -0.67 -1.10
C PRO A 131 24.62 -1.79 -1.19
N SER A 132 25.86 -1.44 -1.53
CA SER A 132 26.93 -2.42 -1.77
C SER A 132 27.19 -3.35 -0.58
N ALA A 133 26.98 -2.85 0.65
CA ALA A 133 27.11 -3.65 1.86
C ALA A 133 26.05 -4.77 1.93
N ILE A 134 24.79 -4.44 1.60
CA ILE A 134 23.68 -5.40 1.59
C ILE A 134 23.89 -6.40 0.44
N GLN A 135 24.27 -5.92 -0.75
CA GLN A 135 24.54 -6.80 -1.89
C GLN A 135 25.66 -7.81 -1.58
N ALA A 136 26.73 -7.38 -0.91
CA ALA A 136 27.82 -8.28 -0.53
C ALA A 136 27.36 -9.37 0.45
N LYS A 137 26.50 -9.04 1.43
CA LYS A 137 25.91 -10.03 2.34
C LYS A 137 25.04 -11.04 1.59
N VAL A 138 24.19 -10.55 0.67
CA VAL A 138 23.34 -11.39 -0.18
C VAL A 138 24.19 -12.37 -1.00
N ASP A 139 25.25 -11.87 -1.64
CA ASP A 139 26.14 -12.68 -2.49
C ASP A 139 26.94 -13.71 -1.68
N ALA A 140 27.31 -13.36 -0.44
CA ALA A 140 28.01 -14.24 0.49
C ALA A 140 27.09 -15.24 1.22
N GLY A 141 25.77 -15.07 1.13
CA GLY A 141 24.78 -15.85 1.88
C GLY A 141 24.84 -15.61 3.40
N GLU A 142 25.23 -14.40 3.80
CA GLU A 142 25.25 -13.98 5.21
C GLU A 142 23.84 -13.65 5.72
N GLU A 143 23.67 -13.68 7.04
CA GLU A 143 22.42 -13.30 7.69
C GLU A 143 22.16 -11.79 7.52
N LEU A 144 20.97 -11.46 7.06
CA LEU A 144 20.50 -10.10 6.87
C LEU A 144 19.71 -9.64 8.11
N THR A 145 19.75 -8.35 8.41
CA THR A 145 18.80 -7.77 9.37
C THR A 145 17.39 -7.76 8.79
N GLU A 146 16.36 -7.63 9.64
CA GLU A 146 14.97 -7.56 9.17
C GLU A 146 14.74 -6.45 8.14
N GLU A 147 15.37 -5.29 8.31
CA GLU A 147 15.30 -4.18 7.36
C GLU A 147 16.00 -4.48 6.03
N GLU A 148 17.17 -5.13 6.09
CA GLU A 148 17.89 -5.56 4.90
C GLU A 148 17.06 -6.60 4.12
N GLU A 149 16.42 -7.54 4.80
CA GLU A 149 15.50 -8.51 4.19
C GLU A 149 14.29 -7.83 3.56
N ARG A 150 13.65 -6.87 4.27
CA ARG A 150 12.54 -6.07 3.75
C ARG A 150 12.94 -5.33 2.47
N ARG A 151 14.13 -4.73 2.43
CA ARG A 151 14.63 -4.00 1.25
C ARG A 151 14.91 -4.93 0.07
N VAL A 152 15.60 -6.04 0.30
CA VAL A 152 15.88 -7.05 -0.74
C VAL A 152 14.59 -7.61 -1.32
N ARG A 153 13.65 -7.99 -0.44
CA ARG A 153 12.34 -8.48 -0.84
C ARG A 153 11.55 -7.42 -1.60
N GLY A 154 11.55 -6.18 -1.13
CA GLY A 154 10.79 -5.10 -1.74
C GLY A 154 11.20 -4.83 -3.17
N LEU A 155 12.51 -4.77 -3.44
CA LEU A 155 13.02 -4.63 -4.80
C LEU A 155 12.68 -5.84 -5.68
N LYS A 156 12.72 -7.05 -5.12
CA LYS A 156 12.32 -8.27 -5.84
C LYS A 156 10.84 -8.22 -6.25
N GLU A 157 9.94 -7.90 -5.32
CA GLU A 157 8.50 -7.82 -5.59
C GLU A 157 8.14 -6.71 -6.57
N MET A 158 8.83 -5.56 -6.48
CA MET A 158 8.69 -4.48 -7.43
C MET A 158 9.09 -4.93 -8.84
N ASN A 159 10.21 -5.65 -8.98
CA ASN A 159 10.66 -6.18 -10.26
C ASN A 159 9.68 -7.21 -10.86
N GLU A 160 9.07 -8.06 -10.03
CA GLU A 160 7.99 -8.96 -10.47
C GLU A 160 6.76 -8.21 -10.99
N ASP A 161 6.44 -7.04 -10.41
CA ASP A 161 5.33 -6.19 -10.87
C ASP A 161 5.69 -5.31 -12.06
N ALA A 162 6.98 -5.02 -12.28
CA ALA A 162 7.47 -4.29 -13.44
C ALA A 162 7.10 -4.98 -14.76
N GLU A 163 7.04 -6.30 -14.76
CA GLU A 163 6.63 -7.12 -15.91
C GLU A 163 5.12 -7.08 -16.19
N LYS A 164 4.32 -6.57 -15.24
CA LYS A 164 2.85 -6.52 -15.31
C LYS A 164 2.38 -5.14 -15.76
N PRO A 165 1.23 -5.04 -16.46
CA PRO A 165 0.58 -3.76 -16.69
C PRO A 165 0.03 -3.19 -15.37
N ALA A 166 -0.06 -1.86 -15.27
CA ALA A 166 -0.46 -1.16 -14.04
C ALA A 166 -1.78 -1.66 -13.43
N GLU A 167 -2.76 -2.01 -14.26
CA GLU A 167 -4.09 -2.49 -13.84
C GLU A 167 -4.05 -3.87 -13.15
N ASP A 168 -3.03 -4.68 -13.47
CA ASP A 168 -2.86 -6.04 -12.94
C ASP A 168 -1.91 -6.10 -11.74
N ARG A 169 -1.23 -5.00 -11.42
CA ARG A 169 -0.39 -4.89 -10.22
C ARG A 169 -1.27 -4.85 -8.99
N ARG A 170 -1.20 -5.90 -8.18
CA ARG A 170 -1.96 -6.06 -6.94
C ARG A 170 -1.04 -6.57 -5.86
N ARG A 171 -1.02 -5.87 -4.73
CA ARG A 171 -0.20 -6.21 -3.57
C ARG A 171 -0.99 -5.98 -2.28
N GLY A 172 -0.43 -6.47 -1.17
CA GLY A 172 -1.12 -6.58 0.11
C GLY A 172 -2.10 -7.75 0.14
N ASN A 173 -2.83 -7.86 1.25
CA ASN A 173 -3.86 -8.88 1.43
C ASN A 173 -5.07 -8.61 0.52
N TRP A 174 -4.98 -8.98 -0.76
CA TRP A 174 -6.01 -8.77 -1.78
C TRP A 174 -7.25 -9.67 -1.61
N GLU A 175 -7.18 -10.68 -0.73
CA GLU A 175 -8.27 -11.60 -0.40
C GLU A 175 -9.12 -11.10 0.79
N PHE A 176 -9.41 -9.80 0.83
CA PHE A 176 -10.31 -9.24 1.85
C PHE A 176 -11.77 -9.35 1.41
N LYS A 177 -12.66 -9.57 2.38
CA LYS A 177 -14.11 -9.56 2.15
C LYS A 177 -14.68 -8.17 2.32
N GLU A 178 -15.46 -7.75 1.34
CA GLU A 178 -16.22 -6.51 1.42
C GLU A 178 -17.33 -6.58 2.47
N ARG A 179 -17.78 -5.42 2.95
CA ARG A 179 -18.85 -5.33 3.97
C ARG A 179 -20.11 -6.13 3.60
N HIS A 180 -20.44 -6.16 2.31
CA HIS A 180 -21.63 -6.85 1.83
C HIS A 180 -21.46 -8.38 1.80
N GLU A 181 -20.25 -8.89 1.61
CA GLU A 181 -19.91 -10.32 1.59
C GLU A 181 -19.86 -10.89 3.01
N GLN A 182 -19.33 -10.14 3.98
CA GLN A 182 -19.34 -10.52 5.39
C GLN A 182 -20.77 -10.68 5.96
N MET A 183 -21.75 -9.96 5.41
CA MET A 183 -23.16 -10.09 5.78
C MET A 183 -23.81 -11.36 5.22
N GLU A 184 -23.27 -11.97 4.17
CA GLU A 184 -23.76 -13.24 3.62
C GLU A 184 -23.36 -14.42 4.50
N GLU A 185 -22.11 -14.45 4.99
CA GLU A 185 -21.62 -15.54 5.85
C GLU A 185 -22.33 -15.62 7.20
N LYS A 186 -22.66 -14.47 7.81
CA LYS A 186 -23.40 -14.43 9.08
C LYS A 186 -24.83 -14.96 8.98
N LYS A 187 -25.36 -15.18 7.77
CA LYS A 187 -26.68 -15.80 7.56
C LYS A 187 -26.60 -17.32 7.33
N GLY A 188 -25.39 -17.88 7.24
CA GLY A 188 -25.13 -19.31 7.07
C GLY A 188 -25.12 -20.11 8.37
N GLY A 189 -26.25 -20.16 9.09
CA GLY A 189 -26.56 -21.25 10.02
C GLY A 189 -26.67 -20.89 11.52
N PRO A 190 -27.73 -21.32 12.23
CA PRO A 190 -27.79 -21.23 13.68
C PRO A 190 -26.78 -22.21 14.32
N PRO A 191 -26.20 -21.89 15.49
CA PRO A 191 -25.38 -22.85 16.22
C PRO A 191 -26.24 -24.08 16.56
N ARG A 192 -25.88 -25.25 16.01
CA ARG A 192 -26.45 -26.52 16.45
C ARG A 192 -26.16 -26.66 17.94
N LYS A 193 -27.18 -26.50 18.78
CA LYS A 193 -27.11 -26.84 20.20
C LYS A 193 -26.61 -28.28 20.30
N ARG A 194 -25.42 -28.48 20.88
CA ARG A 194 -24.92 -29.80 21.26
C ARG A 194 -25.93 -30.38 22.26
N GLN A 195 -26.71 -31.37 21.86
CA GLN A 195 -27.44 -32.21 22.81
C GLN A 195 -26.40 -32.97 23.63
N LYS A 196 -26.32 -32.67 24.93
CA LYS A 196 -25.59 -33.52 25.89
C LYS A 196 -26.32 -34.87 25.95
N LYS A 197 -25.59 -35.96 25.70
CA LYS A 197 -25.94 -37.29 26.17
C LYS A 197 -25.31 -37.49 27.54
#